data_AF-A0A2H6N6D5-F1
#
_entry.id   AF-A0A2H6N6D5-F1
#
_cell.length_a   1.000
_cell.length_b   1.000
_cell.length_c   1.000
_cell.angle_alpha   90.00
_cell.angle_beta   90.00
_cell.angle_gamma   90.00
#
_symmetry.space_group_name_H-M   'P 1'
#
loop_
_entity.id
_entity.type
_entity.pdbx_description
1 polymer ?
#
loop_
_entity_poly.entity_id
_entity_poly.type
_entity_poly.pdbx_seq_one_letter_code
_entity_poly.pdbx_strand_id
1 'polypeptide(L)'
;DQAWSEHRRHFPRCFFVLGHDVGNVAHPPGDGQLDRSSTTHRGTPPPHNPAMADSAKRLQTFGAWNCSVSKERLAQAGFYSLGTADGVECFCCGGGLKEWKAGDDPWEEHARWYP
;
A
#
# COMPACT_ATOMS: atom_id res chain seq x y z
N ASP A 1 27.25 -16.69 8.19
CA ASP A 1 25.76 -16.71 8.11
C ASP A 1 25.01 -16.34 9.40
N GLN A 2 25.39 -15.26 10.08
CA GLN A 2 24.67 -14.78 11.27
C GLN A 2 23.33 -14.12 10.88
N ALA A 3 23.29 -13.43 9.74
CA ALA A 3 22.10 -12.75 9.24
C ALA A 3 20.95 -13.70 8.89
N TRP A 4 21.22 -14.84 8.25
CA TRP A 4 20.18 -15.82 7.91
C TRP A 4 19.53 -16.43 9.16
N SER A 5 20.35 -16.77 10.16
CA SER A 5 19.87 -17.38 11.40
C SER A 5 19.03 -16.41 12.24
N GLU A 6 19.45 -15.15 12.33
CA GLU A 6 18.68 -14.10 13.04
C GLU A 6 17.40 -13.76 12.28
N HIS A 7 17.44 -13.68 10.95
CA HIS A 7 16.24 -13.41 10.14
C HIS A 7 15.18 -14.50 10.32
N ARG A 8 15.58 -15.78 10.39
CA ARG A 8 14.65 -16.89 10.67
C ARG A 8 14.04 -16.81 12.07
N ARG A 9 14.77 -16.29 13.06
CA ARG A 9 14.27 -16.12 14.44
C ARG A 9 13.23 -15.01 14.54
N HIS A 10 13.48 -13.87 13.91
CA HIS A 10 12.60 -12.69 14.01
C HIS A 10 11.45 -12.71 13.00
N PHE A 11 11.64 -13.33 11.83
CA PHE A 11 10.67 -13.37 10.75
C PHE A 11 10.44 -14.82 10.27
N PRO A 12 9.87 -15.69 11.11
CA PRO A 12 9.68 -17.11 10.80
C PRO A 12 8.68 -17.35 9.64
N ARG A 13 7.91 -16.32 9.26
CA ARG A 13 6.98 -16.35 8.11
C ARG A 13 7.49 -15.59 6.89
N CYS A 14 8.75 -15.15 6.89
CA CYS A 14 9.35 -14.51 5.73
C CYS A 14 9.39 -15.49 4.56
N PHE A 15 8.86 -15.08 3.40
CA PHE A 15 8.82 -15.92 2.21
C PHE A 15 10.20 -16.39 1.75
N PHE A 16 11.23 -15.55 1.90
CA PHE A 16 12.62 -15.92 1.60
C PHE A 16 13.14 -17.03 2.52
N VAL A 17 12.85 -16.96 3.82
CA VAL A 17 13.24 -17.99 4.81
C VAL A 17 12.47 -19.30 4.62
N LEU A 18 11.20 -19.20 4.19
CA LEU A 18 10.34 -20.33 3.87
C LEU A 18 10.64 -20.95 2.50
N GLY A 19 11.62 -20.43 1.76
CA GLY A 19 12.01 -20.95 0.45
C GLY A 19 11.04 -20.62 -0.69
N HIS A 20 10.14 -19.66 -0.49
CA HIS A 20 9.33 -19.12 -1.57
C HIS A 20 10.17 -18.17 -2.44
N ASP A 21 9.88 -18.17 -3.74
CA ASP A 21 10.47 -17.22 -4.66
C ASP A 21 10.05 -15.79 -4.27
N VAL A 22 11.06 -14.95 -3.99
CA VAL A 22 10.87 -13.54 -3.64
C VAL A 22 11.39 -12.60 -4.73
N GLY A 23 11.64 -13.10 -5.95
CA GLY A 23 12.04 -12.33 -7.12
C GLY A 23 13.39 -11.58 -7.05
N ASN A 24 14.09 -11.64 -5.93
CA ASN A 24 15.26 -10.80 -5.65
C ASN A 24 16.61 -11.52 -5.81
N VAL A 25 16.61 -12.80 -6.16
CA VAL A 25 17.83 -13.59 -6.41
C VAL A 25 17.79 -14.07 -7.85
N ALA A 26 18.72 -13.58 -8.67
CA ALA A 26 18.83 -14.01 -10.05
C ALA A 26 19.25 -15.49 -10.11
N HIS A 27 18.30 -16.37 -10.42
CA HIS A 27 18.64 -17.73 -10.83
C HIS A 27 19.32 -17.69 -12.21
N PRO A 28 20.45 -18.41 -12.42
CA PRO A 28 21.08 -18.50 -13.73
C PRO A 28 20.12 -19.18 -14.73
N PRO A 29 20.19 -18.84 -16.03
CA PRO A 29 19.21 -19.28 -17.00
C PRO A 29 19.45 -20.76 -17.33
N GLY A 30 18.52 -21.63 -16.95
CA GLY A 30 18.48 -23.03 -17.31
C GLY A 30 17.06 -23.40 -17.72
N ASP A 31 16.86 -23.47 -19.03
CA ASP A 31 15.78 -24.14 -19.76
C ASP A 31 14.32 -23.93 -19.31
N GLY A 32 13.65 -23.02 -20.04
CA GLY A 32 12.41 -23.35 -20.72
C GLY A 32 11.18 -23.69 -19.88
N GLN A 33 10.37 -22.69 -19.57
CA GLN A 33 8.93 -22.76 -19.80
C GLN A 33 8.33 -21.35 -19.86
N LEU A 34 7.78 -20.99 -21.01
CA LEU A 34 6.84 -19.89 -21.16
C LEU A 34 5.56 -20.27 -20.42
N ASP A 35 5.50 -20.02 -19.11
CA ASP A 35 4.24 -20.11 -18.40
C ASP A 35 3.62 -18.73 -18.26
N ARG A 36 2.78 -18.43 -19.27
CA ARG A 36 1.73 -17.42 -19.20
C ARG A 36 0.69 -17.89 -18.19
N SER A 37 1.04 -17.87 -16.92
CA SER A 37 0.14 -18.13 -15.82
C SER A 37 0.05 -16.90 -14.94
N SER A 38 -1.14 -16.30 -14.96
CA SER A 38 -1.93 -16.10 -13.76
C SER A 38 -1.10 -16.22 -12.48
N THR A 39 -0.31 -15.18 -12.15
CA THR A 39 0.20 -15.03 -10.80
C THR A 39 -1.02 -14.86 -9.91
N THR A 40 -1.43 -15.99 -9.36
CA THR A 40 -2.36 -16.07 -8.27
C THR A 40 -1.62 -15.38 -7.12
N HIS A 41 -1.82 -14.07 -6.97
CA HIS A 41 -1.36 -13.29 -5.83
C HIS A 41 -2.13 -13.82 -4.60
N ARG A 42 -1.68 -14.95 -4.06
CA ARG A 42 -2.16 -15.47 -2.81
C ARG A 42 -1.63 -14.55 -1.71
N GLY A 43 -2.40 -13.52 -1.36
CA GLY A 43 -2.19 -12.80 -0.12
C GLY A 43 -2.82 -11.42 0.00
N THR A 44 -2.92 -10.65 -1.09
CA THR A 44 -3.48 -9.29 -0.97
C THR A 44 -4.96 -9.32 -1.33
N PRO A 45 -5.87 -9.01 -0.40
CA PRO A 45 -7.26 -8.81 -0.76
C PRO A 45 -7.35 -7.72 -1.84
N PRO A 46 -8.34 -7.81 -2.75
CA PRO A 46 -8.55 -6.73 -3.73
C PRO A 46 -8.75 -5.40 -2.98
N PRO A 47 -8.31 -4.27 -3.56
CA PRO A 47 -8.48 -2.98 -2.92
C PRO A 47 -9.96 -2.71 -2.67
N HIS A 48 -10.26 -2.08 -1.53
CA HIS A 48 -11.62 -1.73 -1.12
C HIS A 48 -12.38 -0.97 -2.23
N ASN A 49 -11.71 -0.04 -2.91
CA ASN A 49 -12.25 0.72 -4.02
C ASN A 49 -11.26 0.73 -5.21
N PRO A 50 -11.36 -0.26 -6.15
CA PRO A 50 -10.46 -0.34 -7.30
C PRO A 50 -10.55 0.86 -8.25
N ALA A 51 -11.70 1.55 -8.31
CA ALA A 51 -11.88 2.71 -9.19
C ALA A 51 -10.97 3.89 -8.79
N MET A 52 -10.54 3.92 -7.52
CA MET A 52 -9.66 4.91 -6.93
C MET A 52 -8.20 4.44 -6.80
N ALA A 53 -7.81 3.38 -7.50
CA ALA A 53 -6.42 2.90 -7.50
C ALA A 53 -5.42 3.91 -8.11
N ASP A 54 -5.89 4.74 -9.04
CA ASP A 54 -5.08 5.78 -9.67
C ASP A 54 -4.93 7.03 -8.78
N SER A 55 -3.69 7.42 -8.48
CA SER A 55 -3.39 8.57 -7.61
C SER A 55 -3.86 9.91 -8.20
N ALA A 56 -3.77 10.09 -9.52
CA ALA A 56 -4.22 11.32 -10.17
C ALA A 56 -5.75 11.44 -10.10
N LYS A 57 -6.50 10.35 -10.23
CA LYS A 57 -7.95 10.32 -9.99
C LYS A 57 -8.30 10.67 -8.55
N ARG A 58 -7.57 10.13 -7.57
CA ARG A 58 -7.76 10.51 -6.16
C ARG A 58 -7.52 12.00 -5.96
N LEU A 59 -6.46 12.55 -6.53
CA LEU A 59 -6.16 13.98 -6.42
C LEU A 59 -7.30 14.87 -6.97
N GLN A 60 -7.98 14.45 -8.03
CA GLN A 60 -9.12 15.19 -8.60
C GLN A 60 -10.31 15.31 -7.65
N THR A 61 -10.46 14.40 -6.68
CA THR A 61 -11.55 14.49 -5.67
C THR A 61 -11.38 15.67 -4.71
N PHE A 62 -10.17 16.21 -4.58
CA PHE A 62 -9.85 17.30 -3.66
C PHE A 62 -10.15 18.69 -4.23
N GLY A 63 -11.15 18.81 -5.12
CA GLY A 63 -11.49 20.08 -5.80
C GLY A 63 -11.85 21.23 -4.85
N ALA A 64 -12.58 20.94 -3.77
CA ALA A 64 -12.98 21.92 -2.74
C ALA A 64 -12.19 21.79 -1.42
N TRP A 65 -11.03 21.14 -1.46
CA TRP A 65 -10.23 20.88 -0.25
C TRP A 65 -9.68 22.17 0.35
N ASN A 66 -10.03 22.44 1.61
CA ASN A 66 -9.69 23.69 2.32
C ASN A 66 -8.83 23.47 3.57
N CYS A 67 -8.34 22.25 3.79
CA CYS A 67 -7.54 21.90 4.96
C CYS A 67 -6.06 22.21 4.74
N SER A 68 -5.33 22.36 5.85
CA SER A 68 -3.89 22.66 5.83
C SER A 68 -3.03 21.50 5.33
N VAL A 69 -3.52 20.26 5.41
CA VAL A 69 -2.81 19.07 4.91
C VAL A 69 -2.87 19.02 3.38
N SER A 70 -1.72 18.75 2.75
CA SER A 70 -1.59 18.69 1.30
C SER A 70 -2.44 17.56 0.70
N LYS A 71 -3.32 17.94 -0.22
CA LYS A 71 -4.12 17.00 -1.03
C LYS A 71 -3.24 16.06 -1.87
N GLU A 72 -2.08 16.51 -2.31
CA GLU A 72 -1.11 15.68 -3.04
C GLU A 72 -0.54 14.58 -2.14
N ARG A 73 -0.19 14.91 -0.90
CA ARG A 73 0.29 13.92 0.09
C ARG A 73 -0.81 12.94 0.47
N LEU A 74 -2.05 13.41 0.66
CA LEU A 74 -3.21 12.55 0.91
C LEU A 74 -3.44 11.56 -0.24
N ALA A 75 -3.48 12.05 -1.48
CA ALA A 75 -3.64 11.22 -2.66
C ALA A 75 -2.52 10.17 -2.79
N GLN A 76 -1.27 10.55 -2.55
CA GLN A 76 -0.13 9.63 -2.55
C GLN A 76 -0.24 8.56 -1.47
N ALA A 77 -0.70 8.91 -0.27
CA ALA A 77 -0.95 7.98 0.85
C ALA A 77 -2.15 7.05 0.64
N GLY A 78 -2.86 7.16 -0.49
CA GLY A 78 -3.98 6.31 -0.87
C GLY A 78 -5.36 6.91 -0.60
N PHE A 79 -5.42 8.14 -0.10
CA PHE A 79 -6.68 8.79 0.27
C PHE A 79 -7.34 9.51 -0.90
N TYR A 80 -8.66 9.49 -0.93
CA TYR A 80 -9.49 10.37 -1.74
C TYR A 80 -10.52 11.08 -0.87
N SER A 81 -10.92 12.28 -1.28
CA SER A 81 -11.91 13.09 -0.55
C SER A 81 -13.30 12.49 -0.70
N LEU A 82 -14.06 12.49 0.40
CA LEU A 82 -15.48 12.15 0.42
C LEU A 82 -16.39 13.33 0.04
N GLY A 83 -15.81 14.49 -0.26
CA GLY A 83 -16.52 15.71 -0.65
C GLY A 83 -17.18 16.46 0.51
N THR A 84 -17.09 15.95 1.74
CA THR A 84 -17.65 16.56 2.94
C THR A 84 -16.55 16.93 3.93
N ALA A 85 -16.48 18.23 4.27
CA ALA A 85 -15.48 18.79 5.17
C ALA A 85 -14.05 18.35 4.79
N ASP A 86 -13.37 17.65 5.69
CA ASP A 86 -12.02 17.13 5.55
C ASP A 86 -11.96 15.60 5.58
N GLY A 87 -13.11 14.94 5.37
CA GLY A 87 -13.20 13.49 5.35
C GLY A 87 -12.52 12.89 4.13
N VAL A 88 -11.68 11.89 4.36
CA VAL A 88 -11.02 11.11 3.32
C VAL A 88 -11.13 9.61 3.58
N GLU A 89 -11.02 8.81 2.53
CA GLU A 89 -11.02 7.34 2.62
C GLU A 89 -9.89 6.74 1.79
N CYS A 90 -9.26 5.68 2.32
CA CYS A 90 -8.22 4.95 1.61
C CYS A 90 -8.83 3.98 0.59
N PHE A 91 -8.39 4.05 -0.67
CA PHE A 91 -8.87 3.13 -1.72
C PHE A 91 -8.50 1.66 -1.46
N CYS A 92 -7.43 1.40 -0.69
CA CYS A 92 -6.88 0.06 -0.50
C CYS A 92 -7.55 -0.65 0.67
N CYS A 93 -7.51 -0.05 1.86
CA CYS A 93 -8.03 -0.66 3.09
C CYS A 93 -9.46 -0.23 3.46
N GLY A 94 -9.99 0.84 2.84
CA GLY A 94 -11.29 1.43 3.21
C GLY A 94 -11.28 2.25 4.50
N GLY A 95 -10.11 2.48 5.10
CA GLY A 95 -9.96 3.28 6.31
C GLY A 95 -10.26 4.76 6.06
N GLY A 96 -11.10 5.36 6.91
CA GLY A 96 -11.55 6.74 6.80
C GLY A 96 -10.96 7.64 7.88
N LEU A 97 -10.43 8.81 7.51
CA LEU A 97 -9.86 9.80 8.43
C LEU A 97 -10.49 11.17 8.19
N LYS A 98 -10.50 12.01 9.23
CA LYS A 98 -11.05 13.37 9.28
C LYS A 98 -10.41 14.14 10.42
N GLU A 99 -10.80 15.40 10.59
CA GLU A 99 -10.28 16.32 11.63
C GLU A 99 -8.75 16.55 11.53
N TRP A 100 -8.27 16.71 10.29
CA TRP A 100 -6.87 16.92 9.95
C TRP A 100 -6.33 18.24 10.51
N LYS A 101 -5.18 18.17 11.16
CA LYS A 101 -4.49 19.31 11.77
C LYS A 101 -3.29 19.74 10.95
N ALA A 102 -2.89 20.98 11.17
CA ALA A 102 -1.65 21.49 10.57
C ALA A 102 -0.46 20.69 11.11
N GLY A 103 0.30 20.09 10.19
CA GLY A 103 1.48 19.27 10.51
C GLY A 103 1.24 17.77 10.52
N ASP A 104 -0.01 17.31 10.41
CA ASP A 104 -0.30 15.87 10.30
C ASP A 104 0.29 15.32 8.98
N ASP A 105 1.01 14.19 9.06
CA ASP A 105 1.49 13.46 7.89
C ASP A 105 0.49 12.35 7.51
N PRO A 106 -0.07 12.36 6.27
CA PRO A 106 -1.02 11.35 5.85
C PRO A 106 -0.54 9.91 5.94
N TRP A 107 0.75 9.63 5.76
CA TRP A 107 1.27 8.27 5.85
C TRP A 107 1.36 7.80 7.31
N GLU A 108 1.80 8.68 8.20
CA GLU A 108 1.88 8.37 9.62
C GLU A 108 0.49 8.13 10.21
N GLU A 109 -0.48 9.00 9.93
CA GLU A 109 -1.85 8.82 10.40
C GLU A 109 -2.50 7.57 9.78
N HIS A 110 -2.25 7.28 8.50
CA HIS A 110 -2.73 6.04 7.88
C HIS A 110 -2.19 4.81 8.60
N ALA A 111 -0.87 4.70 8.79
CA ALA A 111 -0.24 3.56 9.46
C ALA A 111 -0.64 3.45 10.93
N ARG A 112 -0.91 4.58 11.59
CA ARG A 112 -1.32 4.64 12.99
C ARG A 112 -2.73 4.07 13.20
N TRP A 113 -3.66 4.42 12.32
CA TRP A 113 -5.08 4.06 12.48
C TRP A 113 -5.48 2.78 11.73
N TYR A 114 -4.79 2.45 10.64
CA TYR A 114 -5.09 1.31 9.77
C TYR A 114 -3.79 0.60 9.31
N PRO A 115 -3.11 -0.16 10.21
CA PRO A 115 -1.86 -0.86 9.93
C PRO A 115 -2.00 -2.10 9.03
#